data_AF-A0A7V4UA54-F1
#
_entry.id   AF-A0A7V4UA54-F1
#
_cell.length_a   1.000
_cell.length_b   1.000
_cell.length_c   1.000
_cell.angle_alpha   90.00
_cell.angle_beta   90.00
_cell.angle_gamma   90.00
#
_symmetry.space_group_name_H-M   'P 1'
#
loop_
_entity.id
_entity.type
_entity.pdbx_description
1 polymer ?
#
loop_
_entity_poly.entity_id
_entity_poly.type
_entity_poly.pdbx_seq_one_letter_code
_entity_poly.pdbx_strand_id
1 'polypeptide(L)'
;MILRNSTALDSQRLSDMFRPHIDGWPHETLRVHIRYGRSAPFSGACYYKDARIHVNIGRRVRYPYRLVTHAARPTNAGSRWWREPLFLEVPDAYRLVLFVFLHEFYHWLVACARRSPRQKEGRCDRFAVRALVDEHGLKLRTAGGEPPARHIWDFQDLVGFVSAARRSASDATRRASSL
;
A
#
# COMPACT_ATOMS: atom_id res chain seq x y z
N MET A 1 2.76 -13.47 -8.49
CA MET A 1 2.94 -12.04 -8.85
C MET A 1 3.92 -11.99 -9.99
N ILE A 2 3.60 -11.21 -11.02
CA ILE A 2 4.44 -11.02 -12.20
C ILE A 2 4.95 -9.58 -12.17
N LEU A 3 6.22 -9.38 -11.86
CA LEU A 3 6.84 -8.06 -11.73
C LEU A 3 7.45 -7.60 -13.05
N ARG A 4 7.13 -6.37 -13.48
CA ARG A 4 7.83 -5.67 -14.57
C ARG A 4 8.33 -4.34 -14.05
N ASN A 5 9.64 -4.15 -14.06
CA ASN A 5 10.29 -2.94 -13.57
C ASN A 5 11.06 -2.27 -14.70
N SER A 6 10.73 -1.02 -14.98
CA SER A 6 11.40 -0.17 -16.00
C SER A 6 12.14 1.02 -15.35
N THR A 7 12.44 0.92 -14.06
CA THR A 7 13.27 1.87 -13.33
C THR A 7 14.70 1.35 -13.20
N ALA A 8 15.60 2.17 -12.65
CA ALA A 8 16.97 1.75 -12.31
C ALA A 8 17.06 0.96 -10.99
N LEU A 9 15.94 0.70 -10.31
CA LEU A 9 15.93 -0.11 -9.09
C LEU A 9 16.13 -1.59 -9.41
N ASP A 10 16.73 -2.32 -8.49
CA ASP A 10 16.92 -3.75 -8.62
C ASP A 10 15.59 -4.51 -8.47
N SER A 11 15.25 -5.34 -9.46
CA SER A 11 13.97 -6.04 -9.51
C SER A 11 13.88 -7.18 -8.49
N GLN A 12 15.01 -7.84 -8.20
CA GLN A 12 15.04 -8.93 -7.23
C GLN A 12 14.78 -8.41 -5.82
N ARG A 13 15.49 -7.35 -5.42
CA ARG A 13 15.28 -6.64 -4.16
C ARG A 13 13.85 -6.14 -4.00
N LEU A 14 13.24 -5.63 -5.06
CA LEU A 14 11.83 -5.22 -5.03
C LEU A 14 10.91 -6.42 -4.79
N SER A 15 11.14 -7.54 -5.48
CA SER A 15 10.37 -8.76 -5.29
C SER A 15 10.52 -9.30 -3.86
N ASP A 16 11.74 -9.33 -3.33
CA ASP A 16 12.03 -9.80 -1.98
C ASP A 16 11.41 -8.90 -0.91
N MET A 17 11.37 -7.58 -1.17
CA MET A 17 10.66 -6.63 -0.30
C MET A 17 9.13 -6.81 -0.33
N PHE A 18 8.54 -7.23 -1.45
CA PHE A 18 7.10 -7.39 -1.57
C PHE A 18 6.60 -8.70 -0.98
N ARG A 19 7.38 -9.79 -1.15
CA ARG A 19 6.96 -11.16 -0.83
C ARG A 19 6.37 -11.32 0.58
N PRO A 20 7.03 -10.86 1.67
CA PRO A 20 6.49 -11.01 3.03
C PRO A 20 5.10 -10.40 3.23
N HIS A 21 4.75 -9.35 2.46
CA HIS A 21 3.49 -8.62 2.59
C HIS A 21 2.34 -9.21 1.77
N ILE A 22 2.66 -10.02 0.77
CA ILE A 22 1.66 -10.59 -0.17
C ILE A 22 1.44 -12.08 0.03
N ASP A 23 2.36 -12.77 0.71
CA ASP A 23 2.22 -14.19 1.00
C ASP A 23 0.92 -14.47 1.78
N GLY A 24 0.19 -15.50 1.36
CA GLY A 24 -1.13 -15.85 1.91
C GLY A 24 -2.31 -15.04 1.36
N TRP A 25 -2.09 -14.17 0.37
CA TRP A 25 -3.11 -13.42 -0.34
C TRP A 25 -3.19 -13.79 -1.84
N PRO A 26 -4.28 -13.45 -2.56
CA PRO A 26 -4.33 -13.70 -4.00
C PRO A 26 -3.37 -12.77 -4.75
N HIS A 27 -2.19 -13.26 -5.16
CA HIS A 27 -1.20 -12.47 -5.90
C HIS A 27 -0.56 -13.18 -7.09
N GLU A 28 -0.85 -14.46 -7.34
CA GLU A 28 -0.19 -15.28 -8.37
C GLU A 28 -0.28 -14.66 -9.77
N THR A 29 -1.50 -14.30 -10.19
CA THR A 29 -1.80 -13.71 -11.51
C THR A 29 -1.65 -12.19 -11.54
N LEU A 30 -1.42 -11.55 -10.39
CA LEU A 30 -1.31 -10.10 -10.26
C LEU A 30 -0.05 -9.59 -10.98
N ARG A 31 -0.23 -8.70 -11.95
CA ARG A 31 0.84 -8.04 -12.71
C ARG A 31 1.17 -6.69 -12.06
N VAL A 32 2.43 -6.49 -11.70
CA VAL A 32 2.88 -5.24 -11.07
C VAL A 32 3.87 -4.56 -11.99
N HIS A 33 3.54 -3.35 -12.45
CA HIS A 33 4.41 -2.55 -13.31
C HIS A 33 4.98 -1.37 -12.54
N ILE A 34 6.29 -1.35 -12.35
CA ILE A 34 7.03 -0.26 -11.72
C ILE A 34 7.70 0.56 -12.82
N ARG A 35 7.45 1.87 -12.83
CA ARG A 35 8.00 2.78 -13.85
C ARG A 35 8.25 4.17 -13.31
N TYR A 36 8.99 4.96 -14.05
CA TYR A 36 9.13 6.38 -13.75
C TYR A 36 7.87 7.15 -14.16
N GLY A 37 7.38 8.00 -13.26
CA GLY A 37 6.34 8.99 -13.53
C GLY A 37 6.90 10.23 -14.24
N ARG A 38 6.02 10.97 -14.93
CA ARG A 38 6.41 12.18 -15.68
C ARG A 38 6.39 13.47 -14.86
N SER A 39 5.47 13.59 -13.90
CA SER A 39 5.21 14.89 -13.24
C SER A 39 5.08 14.79 -11.72
N ALA A 40 4.34 13.81 -11.19
CA ALA A 40 4.13 13.66 -9.76
C ALA A 40 5.33 12.97 -9.07
N PRO A 41 5.59 13.26 -7.77
CA PRO A 41 6.58 12.53 -6.97
C PRO A 41 6.35 11.02 -6.96
N PHE A 42 5.09 10.59 -6.94
CA PHE A 42 4.68 9.21 -7.10
C PHE A 42 3.20 9.13 -7.47
N SER A 43 2.75 7.98 -7.97
CA SER A 43 1.34 7.63 -8.08
C SER A 43 1.14 6.12 -8.19
N GLY A 44 0.01 5.64 -7.66
CA GLY A 44 -0.44 4.26 -7.79
C GLY A 44 -1.71 4.18 -8.65
N ALA A 45 -1.93 3.02 -9.26
CA ALA A 45 -3.23 2.69 -9.83
C ALA A 45 -3.47 1.18 -9.83
N CYS A 46 -4.64 0.74 -9.37
CA CYS A 46 -5.09 -0.64 -9.41
C CYS A 46 -6.20 -0.84 -10.48
N TYR A 47 -5.94 -1.71 -11.45
CA TYR A 47 -6.86 -2.11 -12.50
C TYR A 47 -7.42 -3.51 -12.21
N TYR A 48 -8.61 -3.56 -11.62
CA TYR A 48 -9.20 -4.80 -11.11
C TYR A 48 -9.47 -5.85 -12.21
N LYS A 49 -10.00 -5.43 -13.36
CA LYS A 49 -10.34 -6.37 -14.46
C LYS A 49 -9.12 -7.07 -15.04
N ASP A 50 -7.98 -6.37 -15.06
CA ASP A 50 -6.74 -6.86 -15.68
C ASP A 50 -5.80 -7.54 -14.68
N ALA A 51 -6.19 -7.62 -13.40
CA ALA A 51 -5.32 -8.00 -12.29
C ALA A 51 -3.96 -7.27 -12.37
N ARG A 52 -4.00 -5.93 -12.46
CA ARG A 52 -2.79 -5.13 -12.71
C ARG A 52 -2.66 -3.96 -11.76
N ILE A 53 -1.46 -3.76 -11.22
CA ILE A 53 -1.05 -2.60 -10.43
C ILE A 53 0.02 -1.82 -11.19
N HIS A 54 -0.13 -0.50 -11.27
CA HIS A 54 0.92 0.41 -11.69
C HIS A 54 1.47 1.16 -10.49
N VAL A 55 2.78 1.14 -10.35
CA VAL A 55 3.55 1.94 -9.40
C VAL A 55 4.42 2.91 -10.18
N ASN A 56 4.16 4.20 -10.02
CA ASN A 56 4.93 5.26 -10.65
C ASN A 56 5.72 6.01 -9.58
N ILE A 57 7.02 6.18 -9.77
CA ILE A 57 7.86 7.02 -8.92
C ILE A 57 8.54 8.12 -9.74
N GLY A 58 8.68 9.31 -9.19
CA GLY A 58 9.30 10.45 -9.85
C GLY A 58 10.82 10.31 -9.89
N ARG A 59 11.43 10.61 -11.04
CA ARG A 59 12.92 10.62 -11.19
C ARG A 59 13.62 11.68 -10.35
N ARG A 60 12.89 12.73 -9.97
CA ARG A 60 13.43 13.91 -9.28
C ARG A 60 13.13 13.92 -7.78
N VAL A 61 12.54 12.85 -7.25
CA VAL A 61 12.31 12.73 -5.80
C VAL A 61 13.66 12.70 -5.10
N ARG A 62 13.83 13.61 -4.15
CA ARG A 62 14.99 13.65 -3.26
C ARG A 62 14.63 12.95 -1.96
N TYR A 63 15.57 12.18 -1.43
CA TYR A 63 15.40 11.42 -0.21
C TYR A 63 16.31 11.99 0.90
N PRO A 64 15.89 11.98 2.18
CA PRO A 64 14.61 11.46 2.66
C PRO A 64 13.41 12.28 2.15
N TYR A 65 12.38 11.59 1.69
CA TYR A 65 11.17 12.19 1.14
C TYR A 65 10.08 12.19 2.20
N ARG A 66 9.52 13.38 2.49
CA ARG A 66 8.45 13.53 3.47
C ARG A 66 7.10 13.25 2.80
N LEU A 67 6.61 12.02 2.92
CA LEU A 67 5.37 11.58 2.31
C LEU A 67 4.17 11.89 3.21
N VAL A 68 3.17 12.60 2.70
CA VAL A 68 1.90 12.84 3.39
C VAL A 68 1.02 11.61 3.31
N THR A 69 0.43 11.19 4.43
CA THR A 69 -0.47 10.03 4.53
C THR A 69 -1.84 10.45 5.06
N HIS A 70 -2.86 9.68 4.71
CA HIS A 70 -4.21 9.76 5.27
C HIS A 70 -4.46 8.65 6.31
N ALA A 71 -3.41 8.19 6.99
CA ALA A 71 -3.49 7.10 7.96
C ALA A 71 -4.20 7.52 9.26
N ALA A 72 -4.18 8.81 9.63
CA ALA A 72 -4.84 9.29 10.83
C ALA A 72 -6.34 8.96 10.85
N ARG A 73 -6.85 8.71 12.04
CA ARG A 73 -8.28 8.58 12.34
C ARG A 73 -8.94 9.93 12.09
N PRO A 74 -10.06 9.98 11.36
CA PRO A 74 -10.87 11.20 11.34
C PRO A 74 -11.39 11.51 12.74
N THR A 75 -11.26 12.76 13.14
CA THR A 75 -11.76 13.29 14.40
C THR A 75 -12.84 14.33 14.13
N ASN A 76 -13.91 14.28 14.92
CA ASN A 76 -14.96 15.28 14.87
C ASN A 76 -14.64 16.38 15.88
N ALA A 77 -14.56 17.63 15.40
CA ALA A 77 -14.54 18.81 16.25
C ALA A 77 -15.79 19.63 15.93
N GLY A 78 -16.87 19.35 16.65
CA GLY A 78 -18.19 19.93 16.39
C GLY A 78 -18.75 19.50 15.03
N SER A 79 -19.12 20.46 14.18
CA SER A 79 -19.65 20.22 12.82
C SER A 79 -18.58 19.94 11.76
N ARG A 80 -17.28 19.97 12.12
CA ARG A 80 -16.18 19.77 11.18
C ARG A 80 -15.49 18.43 11.39
N TRP A 81 -15.38 17.68 10.30
CA TRP A 81 -14.54 16.49 10.20
C TRP A 81 -13.14 16.93 9.80
N TRP A 82 -12.13 16.58 10.59
CA TRP A 82 -10.74 16.85 10.25
C TRP A 82 -9.86 15.62 10.48
N ARG A 83 -8.72 15.58 9.80
CA ARG A 83 -7.69 14.56 9.97
C ARG A 83 -6.36 15.23 10.18
N GLU A 84 -5.65 14.81 11.21
CA GLU A 84 -4.27 15.22 11.39
C GLU A 84 -3.41 14.68 10.25
N PRO A 85 -2.67 15.52 9.51
CA PRO A 85 -1.75 15.04 8.50
C PRO A 85 -0.58 14.33 9.19
N LEU A 86 -0.37 13.07 8.82
CA LEU A 86 0.80 12.29 9.27
C LEU A 86 1.78 12.13 8.13
N PHE A 87 3.06 12.25 8.44
CA PHE A 87 4.15 12.26 7.49
C PHE A 87 5.06 11.05 7.72
N LEU A 88 5.25 10.25 6.68
CA LEU A 88 6.19 9.14 6.68
C LEU A 88 7.52 9.64 6.10
N GLU A 89 8.62 9.47 6.84
CA GLU A 89 9.97 9.77 6.36
C GLU A 89 10.48 8.60 5.52
N VAL A 90 10.45 8.77 4.20
CA VAL A 90 10.81 7.74 3.24
C VAL A 90 12.29 7.88 2.87
N PRO A 91 13.18 6.95 3.26
CA PRO A 91 14.64 7.13 3.13
C PRO A 91 15.17 6.89 1.71
N ASP A 92 14.43 6.16 0.87
CA ASP A 92 14.87 5.80 -0.47
C ASP A 92 13.69 5.44 -1.40
N ALA A 93 14.01 5.25 -2.68
CA ALA A 93 13.04 4.91 -3.70
C ALA A 93 12.42 3.51 -3.53
N TYR A 94 13.12 2.55 -2.92
CA TYR A 94 12.56 1.22 -2.66
C TYR A 94 11.42 1.31 -1.64
N ARG A 95 11.61 2.11 -0.59
CA ARG A 95 10.56 2.38 0.42
C ARG A 95 9.38 3.15 -0.16
N LEU A 96 9.62 4.09 -1.08
CA LEU A 96 8.55 4.78 -1.78
C LEU A 96 7.73 3.80 -2.65
N VAL A 97 8.42 2.95 -3.42
CA VAL A 97 7.78 1.92 -4.24
C VAL A 97 6.95 0.96 -3.39
N LEU A 98 7.50 0.50 -2.26
CA LEU A 98 6.79 -0.38 -1.34
C LEU A 98 5.52 0.27 -0.79
N PHE A 99 5.59 1.53 -0.35
CA PHE A 99 4.41 2.26 0.12
C PHE A 99 3.31 2.29 -0.94
N VAL A 100 3.63 2.70 -2.17
CA VAL A 100 2.66 2.80 -3.27
C VAL A 100 2.13 1.41 -3.65
N PHE A 101 3.00 0.41 -3.72
CA PHE A 101 2.60 -0.96 -4.00
C PHE A 101 1.61 -1.49 -2.96
N LEU A 102 1.90 -1.37 -1.67
CA LEU A 102 1.02 -1.86 -0.61
C LEU A 102 -0.31 -1.11 -0.56
N HIS A 103 -0.30 0.20 -0.84
CA HIS A 103 -1.53 0.96 -1.03
C HIS A 103 -2.38 0.33 -2.14
N GLU A 104 -1.83 0.15 -3.34
CA GLU A 104 -2.59 -0.42 -4.46
C GLU A 104 -2.95 -1.89 -4.26
N PHE A 105 -2.07 -2.66 -3.62
CA PHE A 105 -2.34 -4.06 -3.29
C PHE A 105 -3.53 -4.17 -2.34
N TYR A 106 -3.69 -3.26 -1.39
CA TYR A 106 -4.88 -3.24 -0.55
C TYR A 106 -6.15 -2.83 -1.33
N HIS A 107 -6.07 -2.04 -2.42
CA HIS A 107 -7.21 -1.91 -3.39
C HIS A 107 -7.56 -3.24 -4.02
N TRP A 108 -6.55 -3.98 -4.47
CA TRP A 108 -6.75 -5.31 -5.01
C TRP A 108 -7.42 -6.26 -4.00
N LEU A 109 -6.95 -6.32 -2.75
CA LEU A 109 -7.54 -7.18 -1.71
C LEU A 109 -8.99 -6.81 -1.39
N VAL A 110 -9.32 -5.52 -1.32
CA VAL A 110 -10.70 -5.05 -1.11
C VAL A 110 -11.61 -5.53 -2.25
N ALA A 111 -11.14 -5.47 -3.50
CA ALA A 111 -11.88 -5.96 -4.65
C ALA A 111 -12.06 -7.49 -4.62
N CYS A 112 -10.99 -8.26 -4.32
CA CYS A 112 -11.08 -9.71 -4.14
C CYS A 112 -12.04 -10.11 -3.02
N ALA A 113 -12.04 -9.36 -1.91
CA ALA A 113 -12.95 -9.55 -0.79
C ALA A 113 -14.40 -9.10 -1.09
N ARG A 114 -14.67 -8.56 -2.30
CA ARG A 114 -15.97 -8.02 -2.73
C ARG A 114 -16.53 -6.96 -1.76
N ARG A 115 -15.64 -6.15 -1.18
CA ARG A 115 -16.01 -5.05 -0.27
C ARG A 115 -16.28 -3.77 -1.05
N SER A 116 -17.16 -2.93 -0.51
CA SER A 116 -17.46 -1.64 -1.13
C SER A 116 -16.26 -0.68 -1.05
N PRO A 117 -15.84 -0.05 -2.16
CA PRO A 117 -14.80 0.97 -2.15
C PRO A 117 -15.12 2.16 -1.23
N ARG A 118 -16.40 2.48 -1.01
CA ARG A 118 -16.83 3.58 -0.10
C ARG A 118 -16.48 3.29 1.36
N GLN A 119 -16.43 2.02 1.75
CA GLN A 119 -16.11 1.62 3.12
C GLN A 119 -14.61 1.65 3.41
N LYS A 120 -13.77 1.98 2.43
CA LYS A 120 -12.32 1.81 2.50
C LYS A 120 -11.58 2.87 3.33
N GLU A 121 -12.25 3.97 3.65
CA GLU A 121 -11.65 5.25 4.04
C GLU A 121 -10.35 5.14 4.88
N GLY A 122 -9.23 5.54 4.29
CA GLY A 122 -7.89 5.55 4.90
C GLY A 122 -7.21 4.17 5.11
N ARG A 123 -7.90 3.04 4.93
CA ARG A 123 -7.34 1.70 5.19
C ARG A 123 -6.12 1.36 4.33
N CYS A 124 -6.09 1.84 3.09
CA CYS A 124 -4.93 1.67 2.21
C CYS A 124 -3.66 2.27 2.79
N ASP A 125 -3.74 3.55 3.16
CA ASP A 125 -2.61 4.25 3.74
C ASP A 125 -2.22 3.60 5.06
N ARG A 126 -3.20 3.24 5.91
CA ARG A 126 -2.91 2.53 7.17
C ARG A 126 -2.19 1.20 6.93
N PHE A 127 -2.62 0.43 5.93
CA PHE A 127 -1.97 -0.83 5.59
C PHE A 127 -0.51 -0.63 5.16
N ALA A 128 -0.27 0.32 4.24
CA ALA A 128 1.08 0.64 3.79
C ALA A 128 1.95 1.25 4.91
N VAL A 129 1.40 2.19 5.69
CA VAL A 129 2.09 2.84 6.82
C VAL A 129 2.45 1.82 7.89
N ARG A 130 1.53 0.92 8.26
CA ARG A 130 1.79 -0.11 9.29
C ARG A 130 2.95 -1.01 8.91
N ALA A 131 2.96 -1.53 7.69
CA ALA A 131 4.07 -2.33 7.17
C ALA A 131 5.40 -1.55 7.18
N LEU A 132 5.38 -0.29 6.75
CA LEU A 132 6.59 0.54 6.64
C LEU A 132 7.14 0.94 8.02
N VAL A 133 6.27 1.20 9.00
CA VAL A 133 6.66 1.55 10.37
C VAL A 133 7.11 0.30 11.13
N ASP A 134 6.28 -0.75 11.16
CA ASP A 134 6.47 -1.89 12.07
C ASP A 134 7.55 -2.85 11.57
N GLU A 135 7.58 -3.14 10.26
CA GLU A 135 8.46 -4.17 9.70
C GLU A 135 9.72 -3.57 9.06
N HIS A 136 9.72 -2.25 8.86
CA HIS A 136 10.80 -1.55 8.17
C HIS A 136 11.36 -0.35 8.93
N GLY A 137 10.80 -0.03 10.10
CA GLY A 137 11.35 0.97 11.03
C GLY A 137 11.26 2.41 10.53
N LEU A 138 10.39 2.72 9.58
CA LEU A 138 10.23 4.10 9.11
C LEU A 138 9.59 4.98 10.18
N LYS A 139 9.97 6.26 10.19
CA LYS A 139 9.45 7.23 11.13
C LYS A 139 8.16 7.84 10.59
N LEU A 140 7.07 7.67 11.34
CA LEU A 140 5.82 8.39 11.14
C LEU A 140 5.78 9.58 12.11
N ARG A 141 5.55 10.79 11.61
CA ARG A 141 5.56 12.03 12.40
C ARG A 141 4.28 12.84 12.17
N THR A 142 3.87 13.60 13.18
CA THR A 142 2.84 14.64 13.04
C THR A 142 3.39 15.86 12.28
N ALA A 143 2.56 16.87 12.05
CA ALA A 143 3.01 18.14 11.49
C ALA A 143 4.12 18.79 12.35
N GLY A 144 4.04 18.63 13.67
CA GLY A 144 5.01 19.14 14.64
C GLY A 144 6.30 18.32 14.77
N GLY A 145 6.43 17.19 14.07
CA GLY A 145 7.64 16.36 14.10
C GLY A 145 7.65 15.28 15.18
N GLU A 146 6.59 15.19 15.99
CA GLU A 146 6.46 14.19 17.05
C GLU A 146 5.93 12.84 16.53
N PRO A 147 6.31 11.71 17.13
CA PRO A 147 5.70 10.43 16.78
C PRO A 147 4.24 10.41 17.23
N PRO A 148 3.26 10.14 16.34
CA PRO A 148 1.85 10.09 16.71
C PRO A 148 1.57 8.88 17.60
N ALA A 149 0.66 9.01 18.56
CA ALA A 149 0.19 7.88 19.35
C ALA A 149 -0.41 6.80 18.44
N ARG A 150 -0.14 5.53 18.74
CA ARG A 150 -0.50 4.38 17.88
C ARG A 150 -1.99 4.34 17.52
N HIS A 151 -2.86 4.56 18.50
CA HIS A 151 -4.32 4.53 18.33
C HIS A 151 -4.85 5.62 17.37
N ILE A 152 -4.05 6.63 17.03
CA ILE A 152 -4.42 7.66 16.05
C ILE A 152 -4.41 7.09 14.64
N TRP A 153 -3.54 6.13 14.32
CA TRP A 153 -3.35 5.67 12.94
C TRP A 153 -3.48 4.16 12.74
N ASP A 154 -3.42 3.36 13.80
CA ASP A 154 -3.64 1.92 13.78
C ASP A 154 -4.81 1.55 14.71
N PHE A 155 -6.03 1.71 14.19
CA PHE A 155 -7.28 1.52 14.95
C PHE A 155 -8.33 0.67 14.22
N GLN A 156 -8.04 0.25 12.99
CA GLN A 156 -8.97 -0.56 12.19
C GLN A 156 -8.42 -1.96 12.02
N ASP A 157 -9.31 -2.95 12.08
CA ASP A 157 -8.97 -4.31 11.69
C ASP A 157 -8.80 -4.40 10.16
N LEU A 158 -7.58 -4.13 9.69
CA LEU A 158 -7.22 -4.19 8.28
C LEU A 158 -7.28 -5.61 7.73
N VAL A 159 -6.83 -6.59 8.51
CA VAL A 159 -6.74 -7.99 8.07
C VAL A 159 -8.12 -8.62 7.99
N GLY A 160 -8.95 -8.47 9.02
CA GLY A 160 -10.31 -8.99 9.02
C GLY A 160 -11.18 -8.36 7.94
N PHE A 161 -10.97 -7.07 7.62
CA PHE A 161 -11.71 -6.39 6.54
C PHE A 161 -11.55 -7.07 5.18
N VAL A 162 -10.35 -7.54 4.86
CA VAL A 162 -10.02 -8.20 3.58
C VAL A 162 -9.86 -9.72 3.68
N SER A 163 -10.07 -10.32 4.85
CA SER A 163 -9.90 -11.77 5.10
C SER A 163 -10.59 -12.67 4.07
N ALA A 164 -11.75 -12.25 3.57
CA ALA A 164 -12.50 -12.94 2.52
C ALA A 164 -11.72 -13.13 1.21
N ALA A 165 -10.74 -12.26 0.91
CA ALA A 165 -9.89 -12.36 -0.27
C ALA A 165 -9.02 -13.63 -0.26
N ARG A 166 -8.71 -14.20 0.92
CA ARG A 166 -7.94 -15.45 1.02
C ARG A 166 -8.64 -16.63 0.37
N ARG A 167 -9.98 -16.65 0.41
CA ARG A 167 -10.77 -17.70 -0.26
C ARG A 167 -10.61 -17.65 -1.78
N SER A 168 -10.50 -16.45 -2.35
CA SER A 168 -10.24 -16.28 -3.78
C SER A 168 -8.87 -16.80 -4.21
N ALA A 169 -7.87 -16.78 -3.31
CA ALA A 169 -6.57 -17.40 -3.56
C ALA A 169 -6.71 -18.93 -3.63
N SER A 170 -7.39 -19.54 -2.65
CA SER A 170 -7.60 -20.99 -2.61
C SER A 170 -8.38 -21.52 -3.81
N ASP A 171 -9.41 -20.80 -4.26
CA ASP A 171 -10.22 -21.19 -5.43
C ASP A 171 -9.42 -21.13 -6.74
N ALA A 172 -8.50 -20.18 -6.87
CA ALA A 172 -7.61 -20.08 -8.03
C ALA A 172 -6.59 -21.23 -8.07
N THR A 173 -5.96 -21.52 -6.93
CA THR A 173 -4.99 -22.63 -6.80
C THR A 173 -5.66 -23.98 -7.09
N ARG A 174 -6.86 -24.24 -6.55
CA ARG A 174 -7.60 -25.50 -6.81
C ARG A 174 -7.92 -25.70 -8.29
N ARG A 175 -8.32 -24.65 -9.01
CA ARG A 175 -8.59 -24.74 -10.45
C ARG A 175 -7.32 -25.00 -11.27
N ALA A 176 -6.18 -24.46 -10.84
CA ALA A 176 -4.89 -24.68 -11.51
C ALA A 176 -4.34 -26.11 -11.30
N SER A 177 -4.64 -26.76 -10.19
CA SER A 177 -4.22 -28.15 -9.91
C SER A 177 -5.14 -29.23 -10.52
N SER A 178 -6.24 -28.84 -11.17
CA SER A 178 -7.18 -29.74 -11.84
C SER A 178 -7.03 -29.74 -13.38
N LEU A 179 -5.97 -29.11 -13.88
CA LEU A 179 -5.53 -29.09 -15.28
C LEU A 179 -4.16 -29.78 -15.38
#